data_AF-A0A9E3WS40-F1
#
_entry.id   AF-A0A9E3WS40-F1
#
_cell.length_a   1.000
_cell.length_b   1.000
_cell.length_c   1.000
_cell.angle_alpha   90.00
_cell.angle_beta   90.00
_cell.angle_gamma   90.00
#
_symmetry.space_group_name_H-M   'P 1'
#
loop_
_entity.id
_entity.type
_entity.pdbx_description
1 polymer ?
#
loop_
_entity_poly.entity_id
_entity_poly.type
_entity_poly.pdbx_seq_one_letter_code
_entity_poly.pdbx_strand_id
1 'polypeptide(L)'
;MGRSVKIRSLAAPPTTLSDFDPGEYLSGLEFYETDVEITEQDRDALAQFAHLLAFLALQGRSTKWADSTIRRDALAYRALESHFGSHSGWDQLVQDERGINYRQLASFLMGCYPPKRRP
;
A
#
# COMPACT_ATOMS: atom_id res chain seq x y z
N MET A 1 22.60 -7.40 0.18
CA MET A 1 21.39 -7.86 -0.54
C MET A 1 20.26 -7.80 0.47
N GLY A 2 19.31 -6.88 0.30
CA GLY A 2 18.15 -6.78 1.18
C GLY A 2 17.16 -7.90 0.86
N ARG A 3 16.58 -8.51 1.89
CA ARG A 3 15.51 -9.50 1.71
C ARG A 3 14.26 -8.80 1.18
N SER A 4 13.57 -9.42 0.22
CA SER A 4 12.29 -8.93 -0.26
C SER A 4 11.23 -9.17 0.82
N VAL A 5 10.29 -8.25 0.98
CA VAL A 5 9.16 -8.43 1.90
C VAL A 5 7.90 -8.64 1.08
N LYS A 6 7.27 -9.82 1.20
CA LYS A 6 6.03 -10.18 0.49
C LYS A 6 4.85 -10.28 1.44
N ILE A 7 3.65 -10.07 0.89
CA ILE A 7 2.39 -10.18 1.64
C ILE A 7 2.02 -11.65 1.76
N ARG A 8 1.70 -12.11 2.96
CA ARG A 8 1.30 -13.49 3.19
C ARG A 8 -0.09 -13.78 2.61
N SER A 9 -1.04 -12.88 2.86
CA SER A 9 -2.40 -12.98 2.36
C SER A 9 -3.00 -11.59 2.22
N LEU A 10 -3.60 -11.32 1.06
CA LEU A 10 -4.43 -10.14 0.83
C LEU A 10 -5.88 -10.52 1.17
N ALA A 11 -6.28 -10.29 2.41
CA ALA A 11 -7.67 -10.45 2.83
C ALA A 11 -8.43 -9.14 2.69
N ALA A 12 -9.70 -9.19 2.28
CA ALA A 12 -10.58 -8.03 2.38
C ALA A 12 -10.86 -7.70 3.86
N PRO A 13 -10.99 -6.42 4.22
CA PRO A 13 -11.26 -6.04 5.61
C PRO A 13 -12.58 -6.65 6.10
N PRO A 14 -12.61 -7.32 7.26
CA PRO A 14 -13.83 -7.91 7.81
C PRO A 14 -14.75 -6.88 8.49
N THR A 15 -14.34 -5.61 8.55
CA THR A 15 -15.01 -4.55 9.32
C THR A 15 -16.09 -3.83 8.52
N THR A 16 -17.12 -3.35 9.21
CA THR A 16 -18.10 -2.41 8.63
C THR A 16 -17.40 -1.13 8.13
N LEU A 17 -17.76 -0.69 6.91
CA LEU A 17 -17.10 0.42 6.21
C LEU A 17 -17.04 1.74 7.02
N SER A 18 -17.98 1.94 7.94
CA SER A 18 -18.04 3.10 8.84
C SER A 18 -16.81 3.26 9.76
N ASP A 19 -16.19 2.15 10.17
CA ASP A 19 -15.07 2.12 11.11
C ASP A 19 -13.76 1.63 10.48
N PHE A 20 -13.72 1.58 9.15
CA PHE A 20 -12.57 1.07 8.41
C PHE A 20 -11.47 2.15 8.25
N ASP A 21 -10.36 1.99 8.99
CA ASP A 21 -9.13 2.77 8.82
C ASP A 21 -8.19 2.05 7.81
N PRO A 22 -7.95 2.62 6.61
CA PRO A 22 -7.13 2.00 5.57
C PRO A 22 -5.63 1.94 5.88
N GLY A 23 -5.08 2.94 6.56
CA GLY A 23 -3.65 2.97 6.88
C GLY A 23 -3.30 2.03 8.03
N GLU A 24 -4.17 1.95 9.04
CA GLU A 24 -4.06 0.96 10.12
C GLU A 24 -4.25 -0.45 9.59
N TYR A 25 -5.27 -0.67 8.75
CA TYR A 25 -5.52 -1.98 8.14
C TYR A 25 -4.32 -2.48 7.34
N LEU A 26 -3.75 -1.63 6.48
CA LEU A 26 -2.60 -2.01 5.68
C LEU A 26 -1.36 -2.25 6.55
N SER A 27 -1.18 -1.48 7.62
CA SER A 27 -0.11 -1.68 8.61
C SER A 27 -0.25 -3.00 9.38
N GLY A 28 -1.49 -3.48 9.57
CA GLY A 28 -1.80 -4.72 10.29
C GLY A 28 -1.80 -5.98 9.43
N LEU A 29 -1.55 -5.89 8.12
CA LEU A 29 -1.44 -7.07 7.26
C LEU A 29 -0.23 -7.94 7.65
N GLU A 30 -0.34 -9.24 7.40
CA GLU A 30 0.76 -10.18 7.60
C GLU A 30 1.72 -10.17 6.41
N PHE A 31 3.00 -9.95 6.69
CA PHE A 31 4.08 -9.99 5.72
C PHE A 31 5.15 -11.00 6.13
N TYR A 32 5.95 -11.45 5.17
CA TYR A 32 7.10 -12.31 5.42
C TYR A 32 8.31 -11.86 4.59
N GLU A 33 9.50 -12.03 5.16
CA GLU A 33 10.75 -11.82 4.44
C GLU A 33 11.08 -13.05 3.60
N THR A 34 11.59 -12.84 2.39
CA THR A 34 11.97 -13.90 1.46
C THR A 34 13.11 -13.45 0.55
N ASP A 35 13.90 -14.41 0.08
CA ASP A 35 14.92 -14.17 -0.95
C ASP A 35 14.34 -14.24 -2.37
N VAL A 36 13.05 -14.57 -2.50
CA VAL A 36 12.35 -14.60 -3.79
C VAL A 36 12.11 -13.18 -4.29
N GLU A 37 12.46 -12.91 -5.55
CA GLU A 37 12.26 -11.61 -6.19
C GLU A 37 10.77 -11.19 -6.25
N ILE A 38 10.54 -9.89 -6.18
CA ILE A 38 9.22 -9.28 -6.34
C ILE A 38 8.89 -9.22 -7.84
N THR A 39 7.82 -9.92 -8.21
CA THR A 39 7.32 -9.96 -9.58
C THR A 39 6.39 -8.79 -9.88
N GLU A 40 6.13 -8.50 -11.17
CA GLU A 40 5.09 -7.54 -11.55
C GLU A 40 3.70 -7.94 -11.01
N GLN A 41 3.41 -9.24 -10.95
CA GLN A 41 2.15 -9.73 -10.38
C GLN A 41 2.02 -9.40 -8.90
N ASP A 42 3.12 -9.50 -8.13
CA ASP A 42 3.14 -9.12 -6.72
C ASP A 42 2.85 -7.61 -6.55
N ARG A 43 3.46 -6.79 -7.41
CA ARG A 43 3.23 -5.33 -7.44
C ARG A 43 1.80 -4.97 -7.83
N ASP A 44 1.28 -5.58 -8.89
CA ASP A 44 -0.09 -5.41 -9.37
C ASP A 44 -1.11 -5.74 -8.26
N ALA A 45 -0.93 -6.88 -7.60
CA ALA A 45 -1.83 -7.33 -6.54
C ALA A 45 -1.85 -6.34 -5.36
N LEU A 46 -0.68 -5.89 -4.91
CA LEU A 46 -0.58 -4.90 -3.84
C LEU A 46 -1.14 -3.54 -4.27
N ALA A 47 -0.91 -3.12 -5.51
CA ALA A 47 -1.42 -1.86 -6.02
C ALA A 47 -2.96 -1.85 -6.10
N GLN A 48 -3.55 -2.89 -6.69
CA GLN A 48 -5.00 -3.07 -6.74
C GLN A 48 -5.61 -3.11 -5.34
N PHE A 49 -4.93 -3.75 -4.39
CA PHE A 49 -5.40 -3.79 -3.02
C PHE A 49 -5.38 -2.41 -2.36
N ALA A 50 -4.30 -1.64 -2.50
CA ALA A 50 -4.24 -0.27 -1.98
C ALA A 50 -5.33 0.62 -2.59
N HIS A 51 -5.61 0.48 -3.89
CA HIS A 51 -6.73 1.16 -4.55
C HIS A 51 -8.09 0.76 -3.98
N LEU A 52 -8.30 -0.54 -3.72
CA LEU A 52 -9.51 -1.04 -3.08
C LEU A 52 -9.70 -0.41 -1.70
N LEU A 53 -8.67 -0.37 -0.85
CA LEU A 53 -8.77 0.26 0.48
C LEU A 53 -9.11 1.75 0.38
N ALA A 54 -8.48 2.47 -0.56
CA ALA A 54 -8.80 3.87 -0.78
C ALA A 54 -10.25 4.08 -1.24
N PHE A 55 -10.75 3.21 -2.13
CA PHE A 55 -12.14 3.22 -2.56
C PHE A 55 -13.11 2.94 -1.42
N LEU A 56 -12.85 1.93 -0.58
CA LEU A 56 -13.70 1.60 0.57
C LEU A 56 -13.78 2.77 1.57
N ALA A 57 -12.66 3.45 1.84
CA ALA A 57 -12.64 4.63 2.70
C ALA A 57 -13.46 5.80 2.12
N LEU A 58 -13.43 6.00 0.80
CA LEU A 58 -14.27 6.98 0.10
C LEU A 58 -15.75 6.60 0.13
N GLN A 59 -16.08 5.33 -0.09
CA GLN A 59 -17.45 4.82 -0.05
C GLN A 59 -18.06 4.96 1.36
N GLY A 60 -17.26 4.75 2.40
CA GLY A 60 -17.64 5.04 3.79
C GLY A 60 -17.83 6.53 4.09
N ARG A 61 -17.61 7.43 3.11
CA ARG A 61 -17.59 8.90 3.25
C ARG A 61 -16.73 9.36 4.43
N SER A 62 -15.72 8.57 4.77
CA SER A 62 -14.98 8.78 6.01
C SER A 62 -13.88 9.83 5.77
N THR A 63 -14.20 11.09 6.07
CA THR A 63 -13.17 12.13 6.24
C THR A 63 -12.36 11.90 7.51
N LYS A 64 -12.91 11.12 8.46
CA LYS A 64 -12.26 10.73 9.73
C LYS A 64 -10.87 10.13 9.51
N TRP A 65 -10.68 9.37 8.45
CA TRP A 65 -9.41 8.67 8.18
C TRP A 65 -8.54 9.39 7.15
N ALA A 66 -8.86 10.64 6.77
CA ALA A 66 -8.14 11.35 5.70
C ALA A 66 -6.62 11.42 5.92
N ASP A 67 -6.22 11.54 7.18
CA ASP A 67 -4.82 11.64 7.60
C ASP A 67 -4.24 10.30 8.05
N SER A 68 -4.94 9.18 7.79
CA SER A 68 -4.43 7.86 8.15
C SER A 68 -3.16 7.51 7.38
N THR A 69 -2.17 7.03 8.11
CA THR A 69 -0.83 6.74 7.60
C THR A 69 -0.43 5.30 7.86
N ILE A 70 0.27 4.73 6.89
CA ILE A 70 0.98 3.47 7.01
C ILE A 70 2.30 3.74 7.71
N ARG A 71 2.46 3.24 8.93
CA ARG A 71 3.60 3.59 9.80
C ARG A 71 4.92 3.05 9.24
N ARG A 72 6.00 3.83 9.39
CA ARG A 72 7.34 3.45 8.89
C ARG A 72 7.93 2.19 9.54
N ASP A 73 7.52 1.90 10.77
CA ASP A 73 7.96 0.72 11.52
C ASP A 73 7.15 -0.53 11.20
N ALA A 74 6.03 -0.41 10.49
CA ALA A 74 5.23 -1.55 10.06
C ALA A 74 5.94 -2.31 8.92
N LEU A 75 5.79 -3.63 8.91
CA LEU A 75 6.26 -4.47 7.80
C LEU A 75 5.61 -4.07 6.47
N ALA A 76 4.39 -3.52 6.52
CA ALA A 76 3.70 -3.01 5.36
C ALA A 76 4.46 -1.88 4.65
N TYR A 77 5.08 -0.97 5.40
CA TYR A 77 5.91 0.09 4.82
C TYR A 77 7.11 -0.51 4.09
N ARG A 78 7.81 -1.46 4.72
CA ARG A 78 8.95 -2.17 4.10
C ARG A 78 8.53 -2.95 2.86
N ALA A 79 7.34 -3.55 2.87
CA ALA A 79 6.79 -4.22 1.70
C ALA A 79 6.55 -3.22 0.57
N LEU A 80 5.88 -2.09 0.85
CA LEU A 80 5.66 -1.05 -0.15
C LEU A 80 6.97 -0.51 -0.71
N GLU A 81 7.97 -0.28 0.14
CA GLU A 81 9.31 0.16 -0.27
C GLU A 81 10.01 -0.91 -1.14
N SER A 82 9.91 -2.19 -0.78
CA SER A 82 10.49 -3.27 -1.59
C SER A 82 9.82 -3.39 -2.97
N HIS A 83 8.52 -3.13 -3.05
CA HIS A 83 7.75 -3.25 -4.29
C HIS A 83 7.91 -2.01 -5.20
N PHE A 84 7.88 -0.81 -4.61
CA PHE A 84 7.73 0.45 -5.34
C PHE A 84 8.85 1.46 -5.08
N GLY A 85 9.81 1.18 -4.20
CA GLY A 85 10.86 2.13 -3.80
C GLY A 85 11.75 2.61 -4.95
N SER A 86 11.83 1.85 -6.04
CA SER A 86 12.56 2.24 -7.26
C SER A 86 11.74 3.09 -8.25
N HIS A 87 10.45 3.31 -7.99
CA HIS A 87 9.58 4.04 -8.91
C HIS A 87 9.70 5.55 -8.70
N SER A 88 9.74 6.28 -9.81
CA SER A 88 9.77 7.75 -9.79
C SER A 88 8.59 8.32 -9.02
N GLY A 89 8.87 9.21 -8.06
CA GLY A 89 7.87 9.81 -7.17
C GLY A 89 7.77 9.15 -5.80
N TRP A 90 8.41 7.99 -5.58
CA TRP A 90 8.46 7.34 -4.26
C TRP A 90 9.11 8.25 -3.19
N ASP A 91 10.24 8.88 -3.52
CA ASP A 91 10.96 9.77 -2.59
C ASP A 91 10.12 10.95 -2.10
N GLN A 92 9.16 11.40 -2.91
CA GLN A 92 8.22 12.48 -2.55
C GLN A 92 7.12 11.97 -1.63
N LEU A 93 6.70 10.72 -1.82
CA LEU A 93 5.68 10.06 -1.01
C LEU A 93 6.16 9.76 0.42
N VAL A 94 7.46 9.49 0.60
CA VAL A 94 8.04 9.10 1.90
C VAL A 94 8.66 10.25 2.71
N GLN A 95 8.40 11.50 2.34
CA GLN A 95 8.94 12.67 3.05
C GLN A 95 8.35 12.85 4.46
N ASP A 96 7.13 12.37 4.72
CA ASP A 96 6.51 12.46 6.04
C ASP A 96 7.10 11.38 6.97
N GLU A 97 7.70 11.82 8.08
CA GLU A 97 8.30 10.93 9.07
C GLU A 97 7.27 10.04 9.77
N ARG A 98 5.98 10.43 9.78
CA ARG A 98 4.89 9.66 10.37
C ARG A 98 4.54 8.42 9.57
N GLY A 99 4.87 8.39 8.28
CA GLY A 99 4.55 7.29 7.37
C GLY A 99 3.93 7.74 6.07
N ILE A 100 3.42 6.78 5.30
CA ILE A 100 2.81 7.05 3.99
C ILE A 100 1.31 7.24 4.18
N ASN A 101 0.76 8.38 3.77
CA ASN A 101 -0.69 8.56 3.75
C ASN A 101 -1.32 7.64 2.69
N TYR A 102 -2.38 6.92 3.07
CA TYR A 102 -3.00 5.93 2.17
C TYR A 102 -3.59 6.55 0.88
N ARG A 103 -4.06 7.81 0.91
CA ARG A 103 -4.60 8.51 -0.27
C ARG A 103 -3.48 8.92 -1.22
N GLN A 104 -2.36 9.39 -0.67
CA GLN A 104 -1.18 9.72 -1.46
C GLN A 104 -0.61 8.45 -2.09
N LEU A 105 -0.56 7.33 -1.35
CA LEU A 105 -0.18 6.02 -1.88
C LEU A 105 -1.09 5.60 -3.04
N ALA A 106 -2.41 5.63 -2.85
CA ALA A 106 -3.35 5.26 -3.90
C ALA A 106 -3.18 6.15 -5.15
N SER A 107 -2.99 7.45 -4.96
CA SER A 107 -2.73 8.42 -6.04
C SER A 107 -1.43 8.13 -6.79
N PHE A 108 -0.36 7.85 -6.06
CA PHE A 108 0.93 7.44 -6.62
C PHE A 108 0.78 6.15 -7.45
N LEU A 109 0.12 5.14 -6.88
CA LEU A 109 -0.08 3.85 -7.54
C LEU A 109 -0.96 3.93 -8.78
N MET A 110 -1.90 4.89 -8.88
CA MET A 110 -2.64 5.12 -10.13
C MET A 110 -1.73 5.55 -11.30
N GLY A 111 -0.61 6.23 -11.01
CA GLY A 111 0.38 6.60 -12.02
C GLY A 111 1.23 5.41 -12.49
N CYS A 112 1.36 4.39 -11.65
CA CYS A 112 2.12 3.18 -11.92
C CYS A 112 1.25 2.04 -12.49
N TYR A 113 -0.03 1.99 -12.11
CA TYR A 113 -0.94 0.87 -12.36
C TYR A 113 -2.34 1.37 -12.77
N PRO A 114 -2.94 0.85 -13.87
CA PRO A 114 -2.60 -0.39 -14.56
C PRO A 114 -1.31 -0.28 -15.40
N PRO A 115 -0.52 -1.36 -15.52
CA PRO A 115 0.77 -1.32 -16.19
C PRO A 115 0.55 -0.79 -17.62
N LYS A 116 1.28 0.26 -17.99
CA LYS A 116 1.19 0.83 -19.33
C LYS A 116 1.43 -0.31 -20.32
N ARG A 117 0.40 -0.65 -21.12
CA ARG A 117 0.57 -1.60 -22.23
C ARG A 117 1.74 -1.06 -23.05
N ARG A 118 2.85 -1.81 -23.07
CA ARG A 118 3.95 -1.48 -23.98
C ARG A 118 3.35 -1.55 -25.40
N PRO A 119 3.55 -0.51 -26.24
CA PRO A 119 3.16 -0.57 -27.64
C PRO A 119 3.89 -1.70 -28.38
#